data_AF-A0AA36INE6-F1
#
_entry.id   AF-A0AA36INE6-F1
#
_cell.length_a   1.000
_cell.length_b   1.000
_cell.length_c   1.000
_cell.angle_alpha   90.00
_cell.angle_beta   90.00
_cell.angle_gamma   90.00
#
_symmetry.space_group_name_H-M   'P 1'
#
loop_
_entity.id
_entity.type
_entity.pdbx_description
1 polymer ?
#
loop_
_entity_poly.entity_id
_entity_poly.type
_entity_poly.pdbx_seq_one_letter_code
_entity_poly.pdbx_strand_id
1 'polypeptide(L)'
;MYAAPMQIAPSFGTPRVQRMHSHCVPAQTPKPVLRQVMSPASEVSRSLSRLLVAWQQAYRGLQSVAAGAPAESAVDSALSAMSAELKNWQLSHPPQNCQLLFCFPRARIGRELHQLLQQGVASSCKPRFMQCAARTASRLHEMALTPQEEKMWQMFTTFQVEDSEPGVLGSEESFGKHLHVRGTTGPIHLMQDWEWPYMFALADAGFQIAAQNVLQKGERKLRILEIGWGQGISGRRLMNNAEEAGLGLEVHYEVAELHPRVAADARREAAKRTQAEVRSVHVHEGPWQKILPSLPAESYDLIFYDPLNISPRYIGEKQLFEQWGLPTCIFEALQFYRLLAPGGVLVQYAISHRTSTVDLLRRQLQPLFRELRLTRLGVKGETLWLNAQGLDQVARQLSERLAACSFRASHLTLKLKIAIPGWVEPFKKGGHGQCEDVSRSTPLASSELAGLTRAAEELFDLLKPDPVRVRGIGLSTRGANSDASTRSPKKASGAASSGLARWLRKADAPVEQATAAAVQDQVEVVDLECSQEGQKSVACPVCAKLLPAGEVEAHVNSHFDDAPAQPPPAKRARGADRVCEVGGASDSECELIS
;
A
#
# COMPACT_ATOMS: atom_id res chain seq x y z
N MET A 1 -37.73 -42.40 -18.89
CA MET A 1 -38.26 -42.54 -20.26
C MET A 1 -37.53 -41.54 -21.14
N TYR A 2 -36.91 -42.07 -22.21
CA TYR A 2 -36.18 -41.44 -23.32
C TYR A 2 -34.96 -40.54 -23.02
N ALA A 3 -33.81 -41.20 -22.86
CA ALA A 3 -32.50 -40.68 -23.21
C ALA A 3 -32.27 -40.87 -24.73
N ALA A 4 -31.79 -39.83 -25.41
CA ALA A 4 -31.42 -39.87 -26.82
C ALA A 4 -29.93 -40.24 -27.00
N PRO A 5 -29.54 -41.07 -27.99
CA PRO A 5 -28.16 -41.44 -28.23
C PRO A 5 -27.45 -40.47 -29.19
N MET A 6 -26.23 -40.05 -28.85
CA MET A 6 -25.29 -39.41 -29.77
C MET A 6 -24.79 -40.44 -30.80
N GLN A 7 -25.03 -40.16 -32.08
CA GLN A 7 -24.46 -40.91 -33.20
C GLN A 7 -23.04 -40.43 -33.52
N ILE A 8 -22.14 -41.39 -33.63
CA ILE A 8 -20.76 -41.25 -34.12
C ILE A 8 -20.82 -41.27 -35.66
N ALA A 9 -20.28 -40.24 -36.30
CA ALA A 9 -20.13 -40.16 -37.75
C ALA A 9 -18.75 -40.68 -38.21
N PRO A 10 -18.63 -41.19 -39.46
CA PRO A 10 -17.53 -42.06 -39.86
C PRO A 10 -16.35 -41.33 -40.53
N SER A 11 -15.21 -42.01 -40.47
CA SER A 11 -13.92 -41.68 -41.09
C SER A 11 -13.99 -41.60 -42.62
N PHE A 12 -13.54 -40.47 -43.18
CA PHE A 12 -13.32 -40.30 -44.61
C PHE A 12 -11.85 -40.46 -45.01
N GLY A 13 -11.60 -41.51 -45.79
CA GLY A 13 -10.89 -41.49 -47.08
C GLY A 13 -9.48 -40.88 -47.16
N THR A 14 -8.48 -41.76 -47.26
CA THR A 14 -7.15 -41.45 -47.82
C THR A 14 -7.24 -41.13 -49.33
N PRO A 15 -6.59 -40.07 -49.85
CA PRO A 15 -6.48 -39.88 -51.28
C PRO A 15 -5.29 -40.65 -51.88
N ARG A 16 -5.59 -41.28 -53.01
CA ARG A 16 -4.73 -42.05 -53.90
C ARG A 16 -3.79 -41.11 -54.65
N VAL A 17 -2.48 -41.27 -54.48
CA VAL A 17 -1.45 -40.49 -55.20
C VAL A 17 -1.24 -41.06 -56.60
N GLN A 18 -1.62 -40.29 -57.62
CA GLN A 18 -1.22 -40.49 -59.02
C GLN A 18 0.19 -39.94 -59.23
N ARG A 19 1.13 -40.78 -59.70
CA ARG A 19 2.42 -40.33 -60.23
C ARG A 19 2.24 -39.79 -61.64
N MET A 20 2.38 -38.48 -61.82
CA MET A 20 2.73 -37.89 -63.12
C MET A 20 4.21 -37.54 -63.11
N HIS A 21 4.94 -38.05 -64.09
CA HIS A 21 6.31 -37.65 -64.37
C HIS A 21 6.28 -36.34 -65.18
N SER A 22 6.67 -35.24 -64.55
CA SER A 22 6.98 -33.97 -65.23
C SER A 22 8.44 -33.61 -64.98
N HIS A 23 9.18 -33.34 -66.06
CA HIS A 23 10.56 -32.89 -66.03
C HIS A 23 10.71 -31.57 -65.26
N CYS A 24 11.41 -31.60 -64.13
CA CYS A 24 11.81 -30.41 -63.38
C CYS A 24 13.13 -29.84 -63.93
N VAL A 25 13.08 -28.59 -64.36
CA VAL A 25 14.22 -27.67 -64.48
C VAL A 25 14.72 -27.35 -63.06
N PRO A 26 16.03 -27.30 -62.77
CA PRO A 26 16.53 -26.99 -61.44
C PRO A 26 16.14 -25.57 -61.01
N ALA A 27 15.23 -25.46 -60.06
CA ALA A 27 14.92 -24.22 -59.38
C ALA A 27 16.14 -23.77 -58.57
N GLN A 28 16.63 -22.56 -58.85
CA GLN A 28 17.65 -21.91 -58.05
C GLN A 28 17.10 -21.75 -56.62
N THR A 29 17.76 -22.39 -55.65
CA THR A 29 17.48 -22.18 -54.24
C THR A 29 17.73 -20.71 -53.90
N PRO A 30 16.74 -19.98 -53.34
CA PRO A 30 16.97 -18.61 -52.91
C PRO A 30 18.08 -18.62 -51.85
N LYS A 31 19.15 -17.87 -52.11
CA LYS A 31 20.24 -17.67 -51.15
C LYS A 31 19.63 -17.23 -49.81
N PRO A 32 20.06 -17.80 -48.67
CA PRO A 32 19.58 -17.36 -47.37
C PRO A 32 19.88 -15.87 -47.24
N VAL A 33 18.82 -15.06 -47.18
CA VAL A 33 18.94 -13.65 -46.84
C VAL A 33 19.54 -13.62 -45.44
N LEU A 34 20.80 -13.19 -45.35
CA LEU A 34 21.45 -12.84 -44.10
C LEU A 34 20.57 -11.81 -43.40
N ARG A 35 19.68 -12.27 -42.51
CA ARG A 35 18.96 -11.38 -41.59
C ARG A 35 20.04 -10.74 -40.75
N GLN A 36 20.27 -9.45 -41.02
CA GLN A 36 21.17 -8.62 -40.24
C GLN A 36 20.72 -8.73 -38.77
N VAL A 37 21.51 -9.43 -37.95
CA VAL A 37 21.23 -9.59 -36.52
C VAL A 37 21.39 -8.21 -35.91
N MET A 38 20.26 -7.53 -35.69
CA MET A 38 20.25 -6.24 -35.03
C MET A 38 20.75 -6.40 -33.60
N SER A 39 21.49 -5.41 -33.10
CA SER A 39 21.89 -5.44 -31.69
C SER A 39 20.64 -5.29 -30.80
N PRO A 40 20.53 -6.03 -29.68
CA PRO A 40 19.39 -5.92 -28.77
C PRO A 40 19.06 -4.48 -28.33
N ALA A 41 20.08 -3.65 -28.15
CA ALA A 41 19.92 -2.23 -27.80
C ALA A 41 19.16 -1.42 -28.87
N SER A 42 19.38 -1.72 -30.15
CA SER A 42 18.69 -1.04 -31.26
C SER A 42 17.21 -1.41 -31.36
N GLU A 43 16.86 -2.63 -30.96
CA GLU A 43 15.47 -3.10 -30.95
C GLU A 43 14.68 -2.50 -29.78
N VAL A 44 15.26 -2.50 -28.57
CA VAL A 44 14.67 -1.85 -27.39
C VAL A 44 14.37 -0.38 -27.69
N SER A 45 15.34 0.36 -28.23
CA SER A 45 15.19 1.79 -28.54
C SER A 45 14.05 2.06 -29.53
N ARG A 46 13.91 1.21 -30.55
CA ARG A 46 12.85 1.35 -31.56
C ARG A 46 11.46 1.08 -30.96
N SER A 47 11.33 0.00 -30.18
CA SER A 47 10.07 -0.35 -29.52
C SER A 47 9.67 0.71 -28.49
N LEU A 48 10.64 1.21 -27.72
CA LEU A 48 10.44 2.31 -26.78
C LEU A 48 9.94 3.58 -27.48
N SER A 49 10.52 3.93 -28.62
CA SER A 49 10.09 5.07 -29.43
C SER A 49 8.63 4.93 -29.88
N ARG A 50 8.21 3.73 -30.32
CA ARG A 50 6.81 3.47 -30.70
C ARG A 50 5.86 3.59 -29.52
N LEU A 51 6.23 3.05 -28.35
CA LEU A 51 5.43 3.19 -27.13
C LEU A 51 5.26 4.65 -26.72
N LEU A 52 6.32 5.46 -26.82
CA LEU A 52 6.26 6.88 -26.48
C LEU A 52 5.40 7.69 -27.44
N VAL A 53 5.47 7.40 -28.74
CA VAL A 53 4.59 8.02 -29.74
C VAL A 53 3.13 7.69 -29.45
N ALA A 54 2.81 6.42 -29.18
CA ALA A 54 1.45 6.00 -28.84
C ALA A 54 0.99 6.63 -27.52
N TRP A 55 1.84 6.70 -26.49
CA TRP A 55 1.50 7.40 -25.25
C TRP A 55 1.21 8.89 -25.47
N GLN A 56 2.01 9.59 -26.28
CA GLN A 56 1.76 11.00 -26.61
C GLN A 56 0.42 11.21 -27.35
N GLN A 57 0.01 10.24 -28.17
CA GLN A 57 -1.33 10.26 -28.78
C GLN A 57 -2.43 10.07 -27.73
N ALA A 58 -2.28 9.10 -26.82
CA ALA A 58 -3.23 8.89 -25.71
C ALA A 58 -3.33 10.13 -24.82
N TYR A 59 -2.19 10.75 -24.48
CA TYR A 59 -2.11 11.98 -23.70
C TYR A 59 -2.87 13.14 -24.35
N ARG A 60 -2.65 13.41 -25.64
CA ARG A 60 -3.40 14.45 -26.38
C ARG A 60 -4.89 14.14 -26.49
N GLY A 61 -5.24 12.86 -26.63
CA GLY A 61 -6.62 12.40 -26.59
C GLY A 61 -7.28 12.74 -25.24
N LEU A 62 -6.60 12.44 -24.13
CA LEU A 62 -7.08 12.79 -22.78
C LEU A 62 -7.20 14.31 -22.58
N GLN A 63 -6.25 15.11 -23.07
CA GLN A 63 -6.37 16.58 -23.07
C GLN A 63 -7.62 17.05 -23.82
N SER A 64 -7.89 16.44 -24.97
CA SER A 64 -9.06 16.75 -25.79
C SER A 64 -10.36 16.36 -25.07
N VAL A 65 -10.40 15.20 -24.41
CA VAL A 65 -11.56 14.80 -23.58
C VAL A 65 -11.76 15.76 -22.39
N ALA A 66 -10.68 16.18 -21.72
CA ALA A 66 -10.74 17.19 -20.66
C ALA A 66 -11.28 18.53 -21.17
N ALA A 67 -10.99 18.89 -22.42
CA ALA A 67 -11.55 20.06 -23.10
C ALA A 67 -12.98 19.83 -23.65
N GLY A 68 -13.58 18.64 -23.43
CA GLY A 68 -14.93 18.29 -23.86
C GLY A 68 -15.05 17.70 -25.26
N ALA A 69 -13.96 17.56 -26.00
CA ALA A 69 -13.98 17.01 -27.35
C ALA A 69 -14.17 15.48 -27.38
N PRO A 70 -14.82 14.94 -28.44
CA PRO A 70 -14.88 13.58 -28.97
C PRO A 70 -13.90 12.43 -28.73
N ALA A 71 -12.84 12.59 -27.93
CA ALA A 71 -11.56 11.96 -28.25
C ALA A 71 -11.27 10.59 -27.58
N GLU A 72 -12.25 9.92 -26.99
CA GLU A 72 -12.05 8.63 -26.30
C GLU A 72 -11.56 7.53 -27.24
N SER A 73 -12.10 7.47 -28.45
CA SER A 73 -11.67 6.47 -29.45
C SER A 73 -10.21 6.65 -29.85
N ALA A 74 -9.71 7.88 -29.86
CA ALA A 74 -8.30 8.17 -30.10
C ALA A 74 -7.43 7.68 -28.93
N VAL A 75 -7.90 7.87 -27.69
CA VAL A 75 -7.23 7.33 -26.49
C VAL A 75 -7.18 5.81 -26.54
N ASP A 76 -8.32 5.15 -26.81
CA ASP A 76 -8.42 3.69 -26.85
C ASP A 76 -7.57 3.08 -27.98
N SER A 77 -7.54 3.72 -29.15
CA SER A 77 -6.68 3.32 -30.27
C SER A 77 -5.20 3.43 -29.91
N ALA A 78 -4.79 4.50 -29.25
CA ALA A 78 -3.41 4.72 -28.83
C ALA A 78 -2.97 3.70 -27.76
N LEU A 79 -3.82 3.42 -26.77
CA LEU A 79 -3.55 2.39 -25.76
C LEU A 79 -3.49 0.97 -26.36
N SER A 80 -4.34 0.70 -27.37
CA SER A 80 -4.30 -0.55 -28.11
C SER A 80 -2.99 -0.72 -28.89
N ALA A 81 -2.47 0.36 -29.48
CA ALA A 81 -1.16 0.37 -30.14
C ALA A 81 -0.01 0.09 -29.15
N MET A 82 -0.07 0.67 -27.94
CA MET A 82 0.90 0.36 -26.88
C MET A 82 0.85 -1.11 -26.46
N SER A 83 -0.35 -1.64 -26.26
CA SER A 83 -0.55 -3.06 -25.88
C SER A 83 -0.06 -4.01 -26.97
N ALA A 84 -0.34 -3.70 -28.23
CA ALA A 84 0.13 -4.49 -29.37
C ALA A 84 1.66 -4.49 -29.46
N GLU A 85 2.31 -3.35 -29.22
CA GLU A 85 3.77 -3.23 -29.21
C GLU A 85 4.40 -4.09 -28.11
N LEU A 86 3.86 -4.04 -26.88
CA LEU A 86 4.35 -4.88 -25.78
C LEU A 86 4.13 -6.37 -26.04
N LYS A 87 2.98 -6.75 -26.61
CA LYS A 87 2.70 -8.14 -26.99
C LYS A 87 3.66 -8.63 -28.07
N ASN A 88 3.94 -7.81 -29.09
CA ASN A 88 4.91 -8.13 -30.14
C ASN A 88 6.32 -8.31 -29.58
N TRP A 89 6.70 -7.46 -28.60
CA TRP A 89 7.95 -7.61 -27.87
C TRP A 89 8.03 -8.95 -27.14
N GLN A 90 6.99 -9.29 -26.36
CA GLN A 90 6.92 -10.54 -25.60
C GLN A 90 6.93 -11.79 -26.50
N LEU A 91 6.39 -11.72 -27.71
CA LEU A 91 6.44 -12.82 -28.67
C LEU A 91 7.84 -12.99 -29.29
N SER A 92 8.58 -11.90 -29.44
CA SER A 92 9.90 -11.90 -30.08
C SER A 92 11.05 -12.16 -29.11
N HIS A 93 10.78 -12.11 -27.80
CA HIS A 93 11.80 -12.23 -26.76
C HIS A 93 11.40 -13.27 -25.70
N PRO A 94 12.37 -13.91 -25.02
CA PRO A 94 12.06 -14.80 -23.91
C PRO A 94 11.22 -14.09 -22.83
N PRO A 95 10.31 -14.77 -22.13
CA PRO A 95 9.47 -14.17 -21.08
C PRO A 95 10.27 -13.48 -19.96
N GLN A 96 11.51 -13.91 -19.74
CA GLN A 96 12.41 -13.31 -18.75
C GLN A 96 12.98 -11.96 -19.20
N ASN A 97 12.87 -11.61 -20.49
CA ASN A 97 13.37 -10.36 -21.04
C ASN A 97 12.36 -9.21 -20.86
N CYS A 98 12.30 -8.71 -19.63
CA CYS A 98 11.52 -7.53 -19.27
C CYS A 98 12.21 -6.20 -19.63
N GLN A 99 13.26 -6.20 -20.46
CA GLN A 99 14.09 -5.02 -20.74
C GLN A 99 13.28 -3.85 -21.31
N LEU A 100 12.35 -4.09 -22.25
CA LEU A 100 11.50 -3.01 -22.79
C LEU A 100 10.63 -2.38 -21.69
N LEU A 101 10.04 -3.21 -20.82
CA LEU A 101 9.27 -2.75 -19.68
C LEU A 101 10.13 -1.93 -18.71
N PHE A 102 11.39 -2.33 -18.48
CA PHE A 102 12.33 -1.59 -17.64
C PHE A 102 12.82 -0.27 -18.24
N CYS A 103 12.91 -0.19 -19.57
CA CYS A 103 13.33 1.04 -20.26
C CYS A 103 12.17 2.03 -20.46
N PHE A 104 10.93 1.62 -20.18
CA PHE A 104 9.77 2.47 -20.37
C PHE A 104 9.72 3.59 -19.31
N PRO A 105 9.65 4.89 -19.68
CA PRO A 105 9.76 6.01 -18.74
C PRO A 105 8.45 6.23 -17.97
N ARG A 106 8.11 5.29 -17.10
CA ARG A 106 6.84 5.26 -16.36
C ARG A 106 6.67 6.50 -15.49
N ALA A 107 7.74 6.98 -14.85
CA ALA A 107 7.68 8.17 -13.99
C ALA A 107 7.23 9.41 -14.76
N ARG A 108 7.69 9.56 -16.01
CA ARG A 108 7.21 10.62 -16.91
C ARG A 108 5.71 10.47 -17.19
N ILE A 109 5.26 9.25 -17.50
CA ILE A 109 3.85 8.94 -17.79
C ILE A 109 2.94 9.25 -16.59
N GLY A 110 3.33 8.86 -15.38
CA GLY A 110 2.54 9.19 -14.19
C GLY A 110 2.53 10.68 -13.87
N ARG A 111 3.64 11.40 -14.08
CA ARG A 111 3.65 12.88 -13.97
C ARG A 111 2.71 13.53 -14.96
N GLU A 112 2.77 13.09 -16.22
CA GLU A 112 1.89 13.57 -17.29
C GLU A 112 0.43 13.26 -16.97
N LEU A 113 0.09 12.04 -16.53
CA LEU A 113 -1.28 11.70 -16.13
C LEU A 113 -1.73 12.50 -14.91
N HIS A 114 -0.88 12.68 -13.90
CA HIS A 114 -1.20 13.50 -12.73
C HIS A 114 -1.50 14.96 -13.12
N GLN A 115 -0.70 15.54 -14.03
CA GLN A 115 -0.95 16.87 -14.56
C GLN A 115 -2.30 16.96 -15.29
N LEU A 116 -2.65 15.94 -16.08
CA LEU A 116 -3.97 15.86 -16.72
C LEU A 116 -5.10 15.76 -15.72
N LEU A 117 -4.93 15.01 -14.63
CA LEU A 117 -5.96 14.92 -13.58
C LEU A 117 -6.23 16.29 -12.97
N GLN A 118 -5.19 17.06 -12.68
CA GLN A 118 -5.35 18.43 -12.17
C GLN A 118 -6.12 19.33 -13.14
N GLN A 119 -5.92 19.16 -14.46
CA GLN A 119 -6.62 19.92 -15.50
C GLN A 119 -8.07 19.44 -15.69
N GLY A 120 -8.27 18.13 -15.87
CA GLY A 120 -9.57 17.54 -16.21
C GLY A 120 -10.57 17.57 -15.06
N VAL A 121 -10.10 17.57 -13.81
CA VAL A 121 -10.96 17.75 -12.64
C VAL A 121 -11.67 19.11 -12.63
N ALA A 122 -11.03 20.16 -13.15
CA ALA A 122 -11.62 21.49 -13.22
C ALA A 122 -12.59 21.66 -14.40
N SER A 123 -12.72 20.66 -15.27
CA SER A 123 -13.55 20.75 -16.48
C SER A 123 -15.03 20.48 -16.19
N SER A 124 -15.91 21.08 -17.00
CA SER A 124 -17.33 20.74 -17.05
C SER A 124 -17.59 19.29 -17.52
N CYS A 125 -16.58 18.66 -18.10
CA CYS A 125 -16.60 17.30 -18.62
C CYS A 125 -15.98 16.27 -17.64
N LYS A 126 -15.82 16.64 -16.37
CA LYS A 126 -15.15 15.82 -15.34
C LYS A 126 -15.59 14.35 -15.34
N PRO A 127 -16.88 13.98 -15.31
CA PRO A 127 -17.27 12.56 -15.26
C PRO A 127 -16.74 11.75 -16.45
N ARG A 128 -16.93 12.27 -17.66
CA ARG A 128 -16.49 11.67 -18.92
C ARG A 128 -14.95 11.56 -18.98
N PHE A 129 -14.25 12.62 -18.59
CA PHE A 129 -12.79 12.62 -18.48
C PHE A 129 -12.30 11.57 -17.48
N MET A 130 -12.89 11.50 -16.29
CA MET A 130 -12.49 10.57 -15.25
C MET A 130 -12.70 9.11 -15.64
N GLN A 131 -13.80 8.78 -16.33
CA GLN A 131 -14.01 7.45 -16.90
C GLN A 131 -12.91 7.10 -17.92
N CYS A 132 -12.56 8.02 -18.82
CA CYS A 132 -11.51 7.81 -19.81
C CYS A 132 -10.11 7.68 -19.16
N ALA A 133 -9.81 8.51 -18.15
CA ALA A 133 -8.58 8.48 -17.40
C ALA A 133 -8.44 7.18 -16.58
N ALA A 134 -9.53 6.69 -15.97
CA ALA A 134 -9.53 5.43 -15.24
C ALA A 134 -9.30 4.22 -16.15
N ARG A 135 -9.93 4.18 -17.35
CA ARG A 135 -9.62 3.16 -18.36
C ARG A 135 -8.15 3.21 -18.79
N THR A 136 -7.62 4.42 -18.99
CA THR A 136 -6.21 4.63 -19.33
C THR A 136 -5.30 4.08 -18.24
N ALA A 137 -5.56 4.42 -16.97
CA ALA A 137 -4.80 3.91 -15.85
C ALA A 137 -4.88 2.38 -15.71
N SER A 138 -6.05 1.76 -15.95
CA SER A 138 -6.20 0.30 -16.00
C SER A 138 -5.34 -0.34 -17.08
N ARG A 139 -5.35 0.21 -18.30
CA ARG A 139 -4.53 -0.31 -19.41
C ARG A 139 -3.04 -0.13 -19.15
N LEU A 140 -2.64 1.04 -18.65
CA LEU A 140 -1.26 1.29 -18.24
C LEU A 140 -0.82 0.33 -17.14
N HIS A 141 -1.66 0.08 -16.15
CA HIS A 141 -1.38 -0.88 -15.09
C HIS A 141 -1.25 -2.30 -15.64
N GLU A 142 -2.19 -2.76 -16.46
CA GLU A 142 -2.15 -4.09 -17.12
C GLU A 142 -0.87 -4.29 -17.94
N MET A 143 -0.51 -3.31 -18.76
CA MET A 143 0.74 -3.30 -19.54
C MET A 143 1.99 -3.28 -18.66
N ALA A 144 1.83 -2.75 -17.45
CA ALA A 144 2.85 -2.64 -16.43
C ALA A 144 2.75 -3.78 -15.40
N LEU A 145 2.13 -4.91 -15.68
CA LEU A 145 2.25 -6.07 -14.80
C LEU A 145 3.52 -6.84 -15.15
N THR A 146 4.46 -6.97 -14.21
CA THR A 146 5.61 -7.88 -14.40
C THR A 146 5.30 -9.31 -13.94
N PRO A 147 6.01 -10.31 -14.50
CA PRO A 147 6.07 -11.64 -13.90
C PRO A 147 6.49 -11.65 -12.42
N GLN A 148 7.30 -10.67 -11.98
CA GLN A 148 7.70 -10.56 -10.57
C GLN A 148 6.51 -10.22 -9.65
N GLU A 149 5.68 -9.26 -10.03
CA GLU A 149 4.49 -8.89 -9.25
C GLU A 149 3.47 -10.02 -9.21
N GLU A 150 3.24 -10.68 -10.34
CA GLU A 150 2.35 -11.85 -10.39
C GLU A 150 2.86 -12.97 -9.49
N LYS A 151 4.17 -13.26 -9.55
CA LYS A 151 4.81 -14.23 -8.65
C LYS A 151 4.68 -13.81 -7.20
N MET A 152 4.83 -12.52 -6.88
CA MET A 152 4.69 -11.99 -5.53
C MET A 152 3.27 -12.21 -4.98
N TRP A 153 2.25 -11.93 -5.78
CA TRP A 153 0.86 -12.20 -5.39
C TRP A 153 0.61 -13.69 -5.21
N GLN A 154 1.05 -14.52 -6.14
CA GLN A 154 0.94 -15.98 -6.04
C GLN A 154 1.63 -16.50 -4.77
N MET A 155 2.86 -16.08 -4.48
CA MET A 155 3.56 -16.46 -3.25
C MET A 155 2.80 -16.03 -2.00
N PHE A 156 2.28 -14.80 -1.97
CA PHE A 156 1.51 -14.31 -0.83
C PHE A 156 0.25 -15.16 -0.57
N THR A 157 -0.42 -15.67 -1.62
CA THR A 157 -1.57 -16.59 -1.46
C THR A 157 -1.21 -17.94 -0.83
N THR A 158 0.07 -18.31 -0.82
CA THR A 158 0.57 -19.56 -0.24
C THR A 158 1.09 -19.40 1.19
N PHE A 159 1.17 -18.17 1.71
CA PHE A 159 1.68 -17.94 3.05
C PHE A 159 0.75 -18.55 4.10
N GLN A 160 1.36 -19.15 5.12
CA GLN A 160 0.58 -19.74 6.21
C GLN A 160 0.10 -18.63 7.14
N VAL A 161 -1.21 -18.52 7.34
CA VAL A 161 -1.76 -17.70 8.42
C VAL A 161 -1.40 -18.35 9.76
N GLU A 162 -0.76 -17.58 10.63
CA GLU A 162 -0.36 -18.05 11.96
C GLU A 162 -1.58 -18.21 12.86
N ASP A 163 -1.54 -19.20 13.75
CA ASP A 163 -2.56 -19.34 14.78
C ASP A 163 -2.40 -18.21 15.80
N SER A 164 -3.52 -17.67 16.26
CA SER A 164 -3.56 -16.54 17.20
C SER A 164 -4.35 -16.90 18.45
N GLU A 165 -3.99 -16.26 19.56
CA GLU A 165 -4.82 -16.22 20.77
C GLU A 165 -6.19 -15.59 20.47
N PRO A 166 -7.25 -15.91 21.24
CA PRO A 166 -8.56 -15.28 21.14
C PRO A 166 -8.48 -13.74 21.16
N GLY A 167 -9.14 -13.09 20.19
CA GLY A 167 -9.12 -11.64 19.99
C GLY A 167 -10.39 -10.93 20.46
N VAL A 168 -10.51 -9.64 20.12
CA VAL A 168 -11.69 -8.82 20.45
C VAL A 168 -13.00 -9.36 19.83
N LEU A 169 -12.90 -10.07 18.71
CA LEU A 169 -14.04 -10.72 18.06
C LEU A 169 -14.37 -12.09 18.71
N GLY A 170 -13.56 -12.56 19.66
CA GLY A 170 -13.73 -13.85 20.34
C GLY A 170 -12.72 -14.91 19.89
N SER A 171 -12.81 -16.11 20.47
CA SER A 171 -11.97 -17.27 20.15
C SER A 171 -12.44 -18.01 18.90
N GLU A 172 -13.73 -17.94 18.61
CA GLU A 172 -14.36 -18.63 17.47
C GLU A 172 -14.49 -17.74 16.24
N GLU A 173 -14.29 -16.42 16.39
CA GLU A 173 -14.45 -15.46 15.30
C GLU A 173 -13.13 -14.78 14.96
N SER A 174 -12.73 -14.95 13.70
CA SER A 174 -11.70 -14.19 12.97
C SER A 174 -10.34 -14.00 13.62
N PHE A 175 -9.44 -14.95 13.36
CA PHE A 175 -7.97 -14.83 13.47
C PHE A 175 -7.41 -14.27 14.79
N GLY A 176 -8.20 -14.23 15.87
CA GLY A 176 -7.72 -13.91 17.19
C GLY A 176 -7.22 -12.47 17.37
N LYS A 177 -6.29 -12.24 18.31
CA LYS A 177 -5.65 -10.93 18.54
C LYS A 177 -4.84 -10.42 17.36
N HIS A 178 -4.27 -11.33 16.56
CA HIS A 178 -3.30 -10.97 15.53
C HIS A 178 -3.50 -11.80 14.27
N LEU A 179 -3.73 -11.12 13.14
CA LEU A 179 -3.65 -11.76 11.84
C LEU A 179 -2.24 -11.57 11.28
N HIS A 180 -1.43 -12.62 11.38
CA HIS A 180 -0.11 -12.69 10.75
C HIS A 180 -0.09 -13.75 9.66
N VAL A 181 0.71 -13.49 8.63
CA VAL A 181 1.09 -14.52 7.65
C VAL A 181 2.59 -14.73 7.65
N ARG A 182 3.04 -15.98 7.55
CA ARG A 182 4.45 -16.32 7.55
C ARG A 182 5.06 -16.04 6.17
N GLY A 183 5.74 -14.89 6.05
CA GLY A 183 6.56 -14.56 4.88
C GLY A 183 7.87 -15.34 4.87
N THR A 184 8.63 -15.23 3.77
CA THR A 184 9.94 -15.92 3.66
C THR A 184 11.02 -15.26 4.51
N THR A 185 10.85 -13.99 4.86
CA THR A 185 11.78 -13.19 5.69
C THR A 185 11.31 -13.01 7.14
N GLY A 186 10.18 -13.61 7.51
CA GLY A 186 9.58 -13.49 8.85
C GLY A 186 8.08 -13.27 8.80
N PRO A 187 7.44 -13.11 9.97
CA PRO A 187 6.01 -12.83 10.06
C PRO A 187 5.68 -11.48 9.43
N ILE A 188 4.58 -11.44 8.68
CA ILE A 188 4.01 -10.24 8.09
C ILE A 188 2.75 -9.94 8.87
N HIS A 189 2.78 -8.84 9.60
CA HIS A 189 1.63 -8.33 10.35
C HIS A 189 0.62 -7.76 9.36
N LEU A 190 -0.55 -8.38 9.26
CA LEU A 190 -1.64 -7.90 8.41
C LEU A 190 -2.57 -6.96 9.18
N MET A 191 -3.00 -7.40 10.36
CA MET A 191 -3.95 -6.67 11.20
C MET A 191 -3.82 -7.11 12.66
N GLN A 192 -4.17 -6.22 13.59
CA GLN A 192 -4.20 -6.51 15.02
C GLN A 192 -5.51 -6.03 15.64
N ASP A 193 -5.95 -6.73 16.70
CA ASP A 193 -7.23 -6.46 17.33
C ASP A 193 -7.35 -5.03 17.89
N TRP A 194 -6.29 -4.42 18.40
CA TRP A 194 -6.30 -3.03 18.89
C TRP A 194 -6.79 -2.00 17.86
N GLU A 195 -6.84 -2.39 16.58
CA GLU A 195 -7.32 -1.56 15.48
C GLU A 195 -8.84 -1.43 15.44
N TRP A 196 -9.56 -2.27 16.19
CA TRP A 196 -11.02 -2.34 16.16
C TRP A 196 -11.76 -1.01 16.40
N PRO A 197 -11.38 -0.13 17.36
CA PRO A 197 -12.18 1.05 17.67
C PRO A 197 -12.20 2.02 16.49
N TYR A 198 -11.05 2.22 15.84
CA TYR A 198 -10.95 3.17 14.73
C TYR A 198 -11.57 2.58 13.45
N MET A 199 -11.45 1.28 13.24
CA MET A 199 -12.08 0.61 12.09
C MET A 199 -13.60 0.63 12.20
N PHE A 200 -14.15 0.44 13.41
CA PHE A 200 -15.59 0.60 13.64
C PHE A 200 -16.04 2.04 13.39
N ALA A 201 -15.31 3.03 13.92
CA ALA A 201 -15.64 4.44 13.70
C ALA A 201 -15.63 4.82 12.21
N LEU A 202 -14.67 4.31 11.43
CA LEU A 202 -14.61 4.52 9.98
C LEU A 202 -15.76 3.82 9.26
N ALA A 203 -16.08 2.58 9.63
CA ALA A 203 -17.18 1.81 9.05
C ALA A 203 -18.53 2.50 9.31
N ASP A 204 -18.77 2.95 10.54
CA ASP A 204 -19.99 3.65 10.95
C ASP A 204 -20.17 4.96 10.20
N ALA A 205 -19.11 5.78 10.14
CA ALA A 205 -19.15 7.05 9.42
C ALA A 205 -19.39 6.85 7.91
N GLY A 206 -18.70 5.90 7.29
CA GLY A 206 -18.89 5.55 5.88
C GLY A 206 -20.30 5.10 5.57
N PHE A 207 -20.80 4.14 6.36
CA PHE A 207 -22.13 3.57 6.21
C PHE A 207 -23.20 4.66 6.38
N GLN A 208 -23.13 5.46 7.44
CA GLN A 208 -24.13 6.49 7.71
C GLN A 208 -24.25 7.50 6.57
N ILE A 209 -23.12 7.99 6.04
CA ILE A 209 -23.11 8.96 4.94
C ILE A 209 -23.66 8.31 3.66
N ALA A 210 -23.22 7.09 3.33
CA ALA A 210 -23.68 6.41 2.12
C ALA A 210 -25.17 6.07 2.17
N ALA A 211 -25.65 5.52 3.30
CA ALA A 211 -27.06 5.23 3.53
C ALA A 211 -27.93 6.48 3.42
N GLN A 212 -27.51 7.61 4.01
CA GLN A 212 -28.22 8.88 3.90
C GLN A 212 -28.31 9.35 2.44
N ASN A 213 -27.23 9.25 1.68
CA ASN A 213 -27.20 9.65 0.26
C ASN A 213 -28.13 8.77 -0.59
N VAL A 214 -28.15 7.46 -0.37
CA VAL A 214 -29.07 6.52 -1.05
C VAL A 214 -30.53 6.86 -0.74
N LEU A 215 -30.87 7.05 0.53
CA LEU A 215 -32.23 7.39 0.95
C LEU A 215 -32.70 8.74 0.40
N GLN A 216 -31.83 9.75 0.34
CA GLN A 216 -32.16 11.06 -0.24
C GLN A 216 -32.49 10.99 -1.73
N LYS A 217 -31.95 10.00 -2.46
CA LYS A 217 -32.30 9.72 -3.85
C LYS A 217 -33.63 8.96 -4.00
N GLY A 218 -34.25 8.55 -2.89
CA GLY A 218 -35.41 7.67 -2.89
C GLY A 218 -35.08 6.21 -3.19
N GLU A 219 -33.80 5.84 -3.18
CA GLU A 219 -33.35 4.48 -3.41
C GLU A 219 -33.38 3.68 -2.11
N ARG A 220 -33.48 2.35 -2.25
CA ARG A 220 -33.47 1.41 -1.11
C ARG A 220 -32.31 0.43 -1.16
N LYS A 221 -31.44 0.54 -2.16
CA LYS A 221 -30.34 -0.39 -2.39
C LYS A 221 -29.02 0.30 -2.07
N LEU A 222 -28.22 -0.29 -1.19
CA LEU A 222 -26.90 0.19 -0.82
C LEU A 222 -25.86 -0.86 -1.25
N ARG A 223 -24.96 -0.47 -2.15
CA ARG A 223 -23.88 -1.34 -2.63
C ARG A 223 -22.55 -0.95 -2.00
N ILE A 224 -21.93 -1.90 -1.30
CA ILE A 224 -20.68 -1.70 -0.57
C ILE A 224 -19.59 -2.57 -1.19
N LEU A 225 -18.41 -2.00 -1.43
CA LEU A 225 -17.19 -2.71 -1.80
C LEU A 225 -16.14 -2.53 -0.72
N GLU A 226 -15.70 -3.60 -0.09
CA GLU A 226 -14.54 -3.62 0.80
C GLU A 226 -13.31 -4.18 0.08
N ILE A 227 -12.18 -3.49 0.19
CA ILE A 227 -10.91 -3.87 -0.43
C ILE A 227 -9.92 -4.15 0.69
N GLY A 228 -9.58 -5.43 0.87
CA GLY A 228 -8.86 -5.93 2.05
C GLY A 228 -9.82 -6.29 3.17
N TRP A 229 -9.97 -7.59 3.46
CA TRP A 229 -10.82 -8.07 4.56
C TRP A 229 -10.08 -8.05 5.90
N GLY A 230 -8.81 -8.47 5.91
CA GLY A 230 -8.02 -8.59 7.13
C GLY A 230 -8.69 -9.49 8.17
N GLN A 231 -8.90 -8.99 9.39
CA GLN A 231 -9.68 -9.68 10.43
C GLN A 231 -11.19 -9.48 10.27
N GLY A 232 -11.67 -8.85 9.20
CA GLY A 232 -13.09 -8.57 8.97
C GLY A 232 -13.73 -7.72 10.06
N ILE A 233 -12.94 -6.91 10.76
CA ILE A 233 -13.40 -5.99 11.79
C ILE A 233 -14.36 -4.97 11.16
N SER A 234 -13.91 -4.34 10.07
CA SER A 234 -14.70 -3.33 9.35
C SER A 234 -15.92 -3.97 8.67
N GLY A 235 -15.73 -5.08 7.95
CA GLY A 235 -16.82 -5.72 7.24
C GLY A 235 -17.93 -6.27 8.13
N ARG A 236 -17.60 -6.86 9.29
CA ARG A 236 -18.62 -7.25 10.28
C ARG A 236 -19.40 -6.05 10.78
N ARG A 237 -18.71 -4.93 11.06
CA ARG A 237 -19.38 -3.70 11.51
C ARG A 237 -20.28 -3.11 10.42
N LEU A 238 -19.83 -3.06 9.17
CA LEU A 238 -20.63 -2.60 8.03
C LEU A 238 -21.91 -3.42 7.83
N MET A 239 -21.81 -4.75 7.96
CA MET A 239 -22.97 -5.64 7.89
C MET A 239 -23.89 -5.45 9.11
N ASN A 240 -23.35 -5.37 10.33
CA ASN A 240 -24.15 -5.10 11.53
C ASN A 240 -24.89 -3.76 11.43
N ASN A 241 -24.25 -2.71 10.92
CA ASN A 241 -24.89 -1.41 10.73
C ASN A 241 -26.11 -1.51 9.81
N ALA A 242 -26.06 -2.36 8.78
CA ALA A 242 -27.19 -2.60 7.90
C ALA A 242 -28.40 -3.20 8.65
N GLU A 243 -28.13 -4.18 9.51
CA GLU A 243 -29.11 -4.88 10.32
C GLU A 243 -29.68 -3.97 11.43
N GLU A 244 -28.81 -3.25 12.14
CA GLU A 244 -29.15 -2.41 13.29
C GLU A 244 -29.87 -1.11 12.90
N ALA A 245 -29.57 -0.54 11.72
CA ALA A 245 -30.07 0.78 11.38
C ALA A 245 -31.58 0.83 11.12
N GLY A 246 -32.22 -0.30 10.81
CA GLY A 246 -33.68 -0.37 10.59
C GLY A 246 -34.19 0.55 9.47
N LEU A 247 -33.32 0.94 8.52
CA LEU A 247 -33.61 1.94 7.49
C LEU A 247 -34.40 1.38 6.29
N GLY A 248 -34.71 0.09 6.31
CA GLY A 248 -35.31 -0.62 5.16
C GLY A 248 -34.41 -0.58 3.92
N LEU A 249 -33.08 -0.63 4.12
CA LEU A 249 -32.10 -0.72 3.05
C LEU A 249 -31.78 -2.18 2.73
N GLU A 250 -31.74 -2.50 1.44
CA GLU A 250 -31.17 -3.73 0.89
C GLU A 250 -29.68 -3.51 0.65
N VAL A 251 -28.84 -4.25 1.39
CA VAL A 251 -27.39 -4.16 1.29
C VAL A 251 -26.84 -5.28 0.41
N HIS A 252 -26.07 -4.89 -0.61
CA HIS A 252 -25.22 -5.80 -1.37
C HIS A 252 -23.76 -5.52 -1.02
N TYR A 253 -23.10 -6.52 -0.48
CA TYR A 253 -21.73 -6.43 0.00
C TYR A 253 -20.79 -7.20 -0.92
N GLU A 254 -19.69 -6.58 -1.34
CA GLU A 254 -18.65 -7.22 -2.13
C GLU A 254 -17.30 -7.03 -1.46
N VAL A 255 -16.47 -8.07 -1.43
CA VAL A 255 -15.13 -8.06 -0.83
C VAL A 255 -14.10 -8.42 -1.90
N ALA A 256 -13.04 -7.64 -2.02
CA ALA A 256 -11.85 -7.99 -2.78
C ALA A 256 -10.72 -8.39 -1.80
N GLU A 257 -10.38 -9.68 -1.75
CA GLU A 257 -9.38 -10.22 -0.83
C GLU A 257 -8.39 -11.12 -1.57
N LEU A 258 -7.10 -10.89 -1.34
CA LEU A 258 -6.04 -11.61 -2.03
C LEU A 258 -5.75 -12.96 -1.38
N HIS A 259 -5.77 -13.06 -0.05
CA HIS A 259 -5.35 -14.26 0.65
C HIS A 259 -6.50 -15.27 0.78
N PRO A 260 -6.41 -16.50 0.24
CA PRO A 260 -7.54 -17.45 0.19
C PRO A 260 -8.14 -17.80 1.54
N ARG A 261 -7.31 -18.00 2.59
CA ARG A 261 -7.80 -18.27 3.96
C ARG A 261 -8.56 -17.09 4.57
N VAL A 262 -8.18 -15.85 4.21
CA VAL A 262 -8.84 -14.62 4.66
C VAL A 262 -10.15 -14.42 3.89
N ALA A 263 -10.14 -14.64 2.57
CA ALA A 263 -11.34 -14.66 1.74
C ALA A 263 -12.37 -15.72 2.21
N ALA A 264 -11.89 -16.89 2.63
CA ALA A 264 -12.74 -17.92 3.22
C ALA A 264 -13.39 -17.47 4.54
N ASP A 265 -12.74 -16.62 5.33
CA ASP A 265 -13.37 -16.01 6.52
C ASP A 265 -14.51 -15.07 6.13
N ALA A 266 -14.29 -14.19 5.15
CA ALA A 266 -15.34 -13.33 4.61
C ALA A 266 -16.56 -14.13 4.13
N ARG A 267 -16.34 -15.27 3.45
CA ARG A 267 -17.44 -16.16 3.01
C ARG A 267 -18.15 -16.87 4.16
N ARG A 268 -17.42 -17.28 5.20
CA ARG A 268 -18.06 -17.87 6.39
C ARG A 268 -18.94 -16.85 7.09
N GLU A 269 -18.42 -15.62 7.26
CA GLU A 269 -19.18 -14.53 7.85
C GLU A 269 -20.43 -14.23 7.03
N ALA A 270 -20.30 -14.13 5.70
CA ALA A 270 -21.41 -14.00 4.78
C ALA A 270 -22.48 -15.09 4.97
N ALA A 271 -22.08 -16.35 5.11
CA ALA A 271 -23.00 -17.48 5.26
C ALA A 271 -23.79 -17.46 6.58
N LYS A 272 -23.27 -16.79 7.63
CA LYS A 272 -24.01 -16.59 8.89
C LYS A 272 -25.16 -15.60 8.74
N ARG A 273 -25.06 -14.68 7.77
CA ARG A 273 -26.03 -13.59 7.57
C ARG A 273 -27.24 -14.15 6.83
N THR A 274 -28.28 -14.45 7.61
CA THR A 274 -29.58 -14.94 7.11
C THR A 274 -30.66 -13.86 7.16
N GLN A 275 -30.31 -12.65 7.59
CA GLN A 275 -31.23 -11.54 7.76
C GLN A 275 -31.65 -10.92 6.42
N ALA A 276 -32.81 -10.25 6.40
CA ALA A 276 -33.42 -9.76 5.18
C ALA A 276 -32.71 -8.52 4.60
N GLU A 277 -31.96 -7.81 5.44
CA GLU A 277 -31.31 -6.54 5.17
C GLU A 277 -30.03 -6.72 4.34
N VAL A 278 -29.21 -7.72 4.64
CA VAL A 278 -28.01 -8.07 3.86
C VAL A 278 -28.38 -9.13 2.81
N ARG A 279 -28.66 -8.68 1.60
CA ARG A 279 -29.23 -9.53 0.53
C ARG A 279 -28.22 -10.42 -0.16
N SER A 280 -26.99 -9.94 -0.31
CA SER A 280 -25.93 -10.73 -0.92
C SER A 280 -24.57 -10.28 -0.43
N VAL A 281 -23.71 -11.25 -0.16
CA VAL A 281 -22.28 -11.02 0.03
C VAL A 281 -21.51 -11.79 -1.03
N HIS A 282 -20.65 -11.11 -1.78
CA HIS A 282 -19.79 -11.72 -2.80
C HIS A 282 -18.32 -11.49 -2.48
N VAL A 283 -17.49 -12.52 -2.65
CA VAL A 283 -16.05 -12.44 -2.35
C VAL A 283 -15.25 -12.73 -3.62
N HIS A 284 -14.60 -11.69 -4.13
CA HIS A 284 -13.64 -11.70 -5.22
C HIS A 284 -12.26 -12.09 -4.69
N GLU A 285 -11.77 -13.28 -5.05
CA GLU A 285 -10.42 -13.71 -4.70
C GLU A 285 -9.38 -13.22 -5.70
N GLY A 286 -8.34 -12.57 -5.20
CA GLY A 286 -7.19 -12.16 -6.01
C GLY A 286 -6.70 -10.75 -5.72
N PRO A 287 -5.70 -10.27 -6.48
CA PRO A 287 -5.17 -8.94 -6.30
C PRO A 287 -6.23 -7.91 -6.71
N TRP A 288 -6.52 -6.97 -5.82
CA TRP A 288 -7.51 -5.92 -6.08
C TRP A 288 -7.19 -5.14 -7.36
N GLN A 289 -5.91 -5.02 -7.73
CA GLN A 289 -5.48 -4.37 -8.96
C GLN A 289 -6.03 -5.03 -10.24
N LYS A 290 -6.31 -6.33 -10.20
CA LYS A 290 -6.98 -7.08 -11.30
C LYS A 290 -8.50 -7.11 -11.14
N ILE A 291 -8.98 -7.15 -9.90
CA ILE A 291 -10.42 -7.19 -9.60
C ILE A 291 -11.06 -5.85 -9.96
N LEU A 292 -10.56 -4.73 -9.44
CA LEU A 292 -11.21 -3.42 -9.60
C LEU A 292 -11.51 -3.07 -11.05
N PRO A 293 -10.59 -3.20 -12.03
CA PRO A 293 -10.88 -2.90 -13.43
C PRO A 293 -12.01 -3.74 -14.05
N SER A 294 -12.29 -4.93 -13.52
CA SER A 294 -13.36 -5.82 -14.01
C SER A 294 -14.75 -5.45 -13.47
N LEU A 295 -14.80 -4.71 -12.35
CA LEU A 295 -16.05 -4.30 -11.73
C LEU A 295 -16.71 -3.17 -12.54
N PRO A 296 -18.06 -3.15 -12.63
CA PRO A 296 -18.78 -2.14 -13.40
C PRO A 296 -18.52 -0.73 -12.86
N ALA A 297 -18.57 0.28 -13.74
CA ALA A 297 -18.47 1.67 -13.32
C ALA A 297 -19.75 2.10 -12.58
N GLU A 298 -19.62 3.09 -11.70
CA GLU A 298 -20.73 3.75 -11.00
C GLU A 298 -21.66 2.77 -10.28
N SER A 299 -21.10 1.71 -9.70
CA SER A 299 -21.86 0.59 -9.13
C SER A 299 -21.82 0.49 -7.61
N TYR A 300 -21.05 1.32 -6.92
CA TYR A 300 -20.92 1.26 -5.46
C TYR A 300 -21.26 2.60 -4.81
N ASP A 301 -22.02 2.54 -3.73
CA ASP A 301 -22.38 3.69 -2.90
C ASP A 301 -21.35 3.92 -1.80
N LEU A 302 -20.64 2.87 -1.39
CA LEU A 302 -19.56 2.91 -0.41
C LEU A 302 -18.41 2.03 -0.88
N ILE A 303 -17.20 2.58 -0.89
CA ILE A 303 -15.95 1.83 -0.97
C ILE A 303 -15.21 1.98 0.35
N PHE A 304 -14.88 0.86 0.98
CA PHE A 304 -14.02 0.78 2.16
C PHE A 304 -12.66 0.21 1.77
N TYR A 305 -11.58 0.97 1.99
CA TYR A 305 -10.24 0.63 1.52
C TYR A 305 -9.26 0.43 2.68
N ASP A 306 -8.85 -0.82 2.89
CA ASP A 306 -7.84 -1.23 3.87
C ASP A 306 -6.98 -2.45 3.42
N PRO A 307 -6.41 -2.47 2.20
CA PRO A 307 -5.56 -3.59 1.81
C PRO A 307 -4.13 -3.44 2.33
N LEU A 308 -3.47 -4.58 2.54
CA LEU A 308 -2.00 -4.60 2.65
C LEU A 308 -1.36 -4.38 1.27
N ASN A 309 -0.55 -3.33 1.16
CA ASN A 309 0.37 -3.20 0.04
C ASN A 309 1.56 -4.18 0.19
N ILE A 310 1.52 -5.27 -0.59
CA ILE A 310 2.57 -6.29 -0.58
C ILE A 310 3.87 -5.70 -1.12
N SER A 311 4.96 -5.94 -0.40
CA SER A 311 6.30 -5.51 -0.79
C SER A 311 7.17 -6.72 -1.14
N PRO A 312 8.03 -6.65 -2.17
CA PRO A 312 9.00 -7.69 -2.52
C PRO A 312 9.85 -8.20 -1.34
N ARG A 313 10.11 -7.34 -0.35
CA ARG A 313 10.83 -7.73 0.88
C ARG A 313 10.15 -8.87 1.66
N TYR A 314 8.83 -9.00 1.53
CA TYR A 314 8.04 -10.06 2.19
C TYR A 314 8.28 -11.44 1.60
N ILE A 315 8.71 -11.52 0.35
CA ILE A 315 9.07 -12.75 -0.35
C ILE A 315 10.59 -12.93 -0.47
N GLY A 316 11.39 -12.09 0.22
CA GLY A 316 12.86 -12.18 0.20
C GLY A 316 13.47 -11.74 -1.12
N GLU A 317 12.67 -11.08 -1.97
CA GLU A 317 13.17 -10.52 -3.21
C GLU A 317 13.64 -9.09 -2.98
N LYS A 318 14.77 -8.73 -3.60
CA LYS A 318 15.17 -7.34 -3.68
C LYS A 318 14.12 -6.61 -4.49
N GLN A 319 13.76 -5.41 -4.04
CA GLN A 319 13.02 -4.48 -4.87
C GLN A 319 13.90 -4.17 -6.07
N LEU A 320 13.66 -4.82 -7.20
CA LEU A 320 14.44 -4.60 -8.41
C LEU A 320 13.99 -3.33 -9.14
N PHE A 321 12.88 -2.73 -8.70
CA PHE A 321 12.20 -1.61 -9.37
C PHE A 321 11.72 -0.60 -8.33
N GLU A 322 12.05 0.69 -8.44
CA GLU A 322 11.25 1.67 -7.71
C GLU A 322 9.78 1.54 -8.12
N GLN A 323 8.87 1.76 -7.17
CA GLN A 323 7.43 1.63 -7.35
C GLN A 323 6.95 2.38 -8.60
N TRP A 324 6.89 1.63 -9.68
CA TRP A 324 6.16 1.81 -10.93
C TRP A 324 5.55 3.18 -11.10
N GLY A 325 6.17 3.99 -11.97
CA GLY A 325 5.86 5.40 -12.15
C GLY A 325 4.43 5.78 -12.59
N LEU A 326 3.43 4.90 -12.54
CA LEU A 326 2.06 5.33 -12.21
C LEU A 326 1.88 5.12 -10.70
N PRO A 327 2.03 6.16 -9.87
CA PRO A 327 1.86 6.03 -8.43
C PRO A 327 0.60 5.24 -8.10
N THR A 328 0.70 4.15 -7.32
CA THR A 328 -0.44 3.27 -7.01
C THR A 328 -1.63 4.08 -6.51
N CYS A 329 -1.36 5.13 -5.73
CA CYS A 329 -2.35 6.11 -5.27
C CYS A 329 -3.14 6.80 -6.40
N ILE A 330 -2.55 7.09 -7.57
CA ILE A 330 -3.28 7.64 -8.73
C ILE A 330 -4.17 6.57 -9.35
N PHE A 331 -3.67 5.35 -9.51
CA PHE A 331 -4.47 4.23 -10.02
C PHE A 331 -5.67 3.96 -9.10
N GLU A 332 -5.43 3.84 -7.79
CA GLU A 332 -6.44 3.71 -6.74
C GLU A 332 -7.50 4.81 -6.87
N ALA A 333 -7.07 6.08 -6.84
CA ALA A 333 -7.95 7.24 -6.92
C ALA A 333 -8.87 7.22 -8.16
N LEU A 334 -8.30 6.85 -9.30
CA LEU A 334 -9.05 6.74 -10.55
C LEU A 334 -10.03 5.57 -10.56
N GLN A 335 -9.63 4.40 -10.03
CA GLN A 335 -10.55 3.27 -9.91
C GLN A 335 -11.68 3.57 -8.92
N PHE A 336 -11.39 4.15 -7.76
CA PHE A 336 -12.43 4.51 -6.78
C PHE A 336 -13.43 5.48 -7.39
N TYR A 337 -12.95 6.53 -8.06
CA TYR A 337 -13.84 7.49 -8.71
C TYR A 337 -14.71 6.82 -9.79
N ARG A 338 -14.13 5.93 -10.60
CA ARG A 338 -14.86 5.19 -11.64
C ARG A 338 -15.93 4.27 -11.04
N LEU A 339 -15.63 3.61 -9.92
CA LEU A 339 -16.49 2.61 -9.30
C LEU A 339 -17.63 3.22 -8.47
N LEU A 340 -17.42 4.41 -7.91
CA LEU A 340 -18.44 5.07 -7.10
C LEU A 340 -19.59 5.59 -7.96
N ALA A 341 -20.81 5.27 -7.55
CA ALA A 341 -22.01 5.90 -8.07
C ALA A 341 -22.01 7.41 -7.74
N PRO A 342 -22.77 8.25 -8.46
CA PRO A 342 -22.91 9.66 -8.11
C PRO A 342 -23.30 9.85 -6.64
N GLY A 343 -22.50 10.57 -5.86
CA GLY A 343 -22.71 10.74 -4.41
C GLY A 343 -22.22 9.58 -3.54
N GLY A 344 -21.52 8.61 -4.12
CA GLY A 344 -20.87 7.54 -3.38
C GLY A 344 -19.74 8.03 -2.46
N VAL A 345 -19.41 7.22 -1.47
CA VAL A 345 -18.48 7.53 -0.38
C VAL A 345 -17.25 6.64 -0.48
N LEU A 346 -16.06 7.23 -0.41
CA LEU A 346 -14.81 6.50 -0.20
C LEU A 346 -14.39 6.67 1.26
N VAL A 347 -14.16 5.54 1.94
CA VAL A 347 -13.51 5.49 3.24
C VAL A 347 -12.17 4.79 3.08
N GLN A 348 -11.11 5.44 3.54
CA GLN A 348 -9.77 4.91 3.51
C GLN A 348 -9.10 5.22 4.84
N TYR A 349 -8.44 4.22 5.42
CA TYR A 349 -7.57 4.45 6.55
C TYR A 349 -6.27 5.14 6.10
N ALA A 350 -5.86 6.17 6.84
CA ALA A 350 -4.68 6.97 6.53
C ALA A 350 -3.76 7.02 7.75
N ILE A 351 -2.79 6.09 7.83
CA ILE A 351 -1.73 6.20 8.84
C ILE A 351 -0.82 7.36 8.47
N SER A 352 -0.93 8.42 9.25
CA SER A 352 -0.04 9.57 9.20
C SER A 352 1.01 9.40 10.30
N HIS A 353 2.11 8.69 10.00
CA HIS A 353 3.31 8.79 10.83
C HIS A 353 3.98 10.18 10.68
N ARG A 354 3.58 10.95 9.64
CA ARG A 354 3.89 12.37 9.36
C ARG A 354 2.77 13.01 8.53
N THR A 355 2.78 14.34 8.37
CA THR A 355 1.89 15.13 7.49
C THR A 355 1.79 14.63 6.05
N SER A 356 2.75 13.82 5.56
CA SER A 356 2.85 13.39 4.17
C SER A 356 1.67 12.58 3.64
N THR A 357 1.10 11.64 4.40
CA THR A 357 -0.02 10.81 3.90
C THR A 357 -1.28 11.64 3.73
N VAL A 358 -1.60 12.47 4.72
CA VAL A 358 -2.75 13.38 4.65
C VAL A 358 -2.58 14.38 3.52
N ASP A 359 -1.39 14.96 3.35
CA ASP A 359 -1.11 15.90 2.28
C ASP A 359 -1.07 15.23 0.90
N LEU A 360 -0.71 13.94 0.83
CA LEU A 360 -0.81 13.15 -0.39
C LEU A 360 -2.28 12.94 -0.76
N LEU A 361 -3.11 12.50 0.19
CA LEU A 361 -4.56 12.32 -0.02
C LEU A 361 -5.23 13.65 -0.37
N ARG A 362 -4.85 14.76 0.26
CA ARG A 362 -5.35 16.09 -0.12
C ARG A 362 -4.95 16.46 -1.55
N ARG A 363 -3.68 16.27 -1.92
CA ARG A 363 -3.22 16.65 -3.27
C ARG A 363 -3.82 15.76 -4.37
N GLN A 364 -4.04 14.49 -4.09
CA GLN A 364 -4.42 13.50 -5.11
C GLN A 364 -5.91 13.17 -5.12
N LEU A 365 -6.53 12.99 -3.95
CA LEU A 365 -7.94 12.61 -3.85
C LEU A 365 -8.86 13.83 -3.78
N GLN A 366 -8.52 14.87 -3.01
CA GLN A 366 -9.42 16.02 -2.81
C GLN A 366 -9.93 16.64 -4.13
N PRO A 367 -9.12 16.77 -5.21
CA PRO A 367 -9.63 17.29 -6.47
C PRO A 367 -10.71 16.37 -7.08
N LEU A 368 -10.60 15.05 -6.88
CA LEU A 368 -11.53 14.08 -7.45
C LEU A 368 -12.90 14.14 -6.74
N PHE A 369 -12.92 14.38 -5.44
CA PHE A 369 -14.15 14.34 -4.63
C PHE A 369 -14.74 15.73 -4.39
N ARG A 370 -16.05 15.80 -4.16
CA ARG A 370 -16.73 17.05 -3.79
C ARG A 370 -16.29 17.53 -2.41
N GLU A 371 -16.07 16.60 -1.50
CA GLU A 371 -15.73 16.86 -0.11
C GLU A 371 -14.70 15.83 0.34
N LEU A 372 -13.70 16.27 1.11
CA LEU A 372 -12.75 15.41 1.80
C LEU A 372 -12.89 15.66 3.31
N ARG A 373 -13.43 14.67 4.03
CA ARG A 373 -13.52 14.70 5.49
C ARG A 373 -12.33 13.99 6.10
N LEU A 374 -11.42 14.77 6.67
CA LEU A 374 -10.31 14.24 7.44
C LEU A 374 -10.71 14.22 8.90
N THR A 375 -11.29 13.11 9.32
CA THR A 375 -11.46 12.85 10.75
C THR A 375 -10.13 12.35 11.27
N ARG A 376 -9.38 13.25 11.92
CA ARG A 376 -8.38 12.74 12.86
C ARG A 376 -9.20 12.05 13.92
N LEU A 377 -9.11 10.73 13.99
CA LEU A 377 -9.43 9.98 15.20
C LEU A 377 -8.34 10.31 16.23
N GLY A 378 -8.22 11.61 16.53
CA GLY A 378 -7.51 12.12 17.66
C GLY A 378 -8.49 11.93 18.79
N VAL A 379 -8.34 10.82 19.52
CA VAL A 379 -7.91 10.75 20.92
C VAL A 379 -7.89 12.08 21.71
N LYS A 380 -8.76 13.06 21.44
CA LYS A 380 -8.97 14.25 22.27
C LYS A 380 -9.95 13.93 23.39
N GLY A 381 -10.84 12.95 23.19
CA GLY A 381 -11.59 12.31 24.27
C GLY A 381 -10.85 11.11 24.89
N GLU A 382 -9.99 10.43 24.11
CA GLU A 382 -9.40 9.16 24.53
C GLU A 382 -7.98 9.23 25.06
N THR A 383 -7.33 10.39 25.19
CA THR A 383 -6.08 10.37 25.98
C THR A 383 -6.39 10.21 27.46
N LEU A 384 -7.66 10.30 27.87
CA LEU A 384 -8.12 9.73 29.13
C LEU A 384 -8.45 8.23 29.01
N TRP A 385 -9.03 7.76 27.89
CA TRP A 385 -9.42 6.34 27.71
C TRP A 385 -8.26 5.38 27.43
N LEU A 386 -7.30 5.71 26.57
CA LEU A 386 -6.08 4.92 26.31
C LEU A 386 -5.13 4.95 27.51
N ASN A 387 -5.15 6.00 28.32
CA ASN A 387 -4.41 6.02 29.58
C ASN A 387 -5.14 5.21 30.66
N ALA A 388 -6.46 5.33 30.81
CA ALA A 388 -7.23 4.53 31.77
C ALA A 388 -7.25 3.03 31.41
N GLN A 389 -7.53 2.66 30.16
CA GLN A 389 -7.46 1.25 29.71
C GLN A 389 -6.02 0.73 29.66
N GLY A 390 -5.05 1.57 29.27
CA GLY A 390 -3.64 1.20 29.30
C GLY A 390 -3.17 0.90 30.72
N LEU A 391 -3.50 1.78 31.68
CA LEU A 391 -3.21 1.60 33.11
C LEU A 391 -3.95 0.39 33.69
N ASP A 392 -5.24 0.22 33.40
CA ASP A 392 -6.05 -0.93 33.83
C ASP A 392 -5.47 -2.25 33.27
N GLN A 393 -5.06 -2.28 32.02
CA GLN A 393 -4.47 -3.47 31.40
C GLN A 393 -3.12 -3.83 32.05
N VAL A 394 -2.21 -2.86 32.22
CA VAL A 394 -0.92 -3.15 32.88
C VAL A 394 -1.10 -3.44 34.38
N ALA A 395 -2.09 -2.84 35.05
CA ALA A 395 -2.45 -3.13 36.44
C ALA A 395 -3.03 -4.55 36.58
N ARG A 396 -3.86 -4.99 35.63
CA ARG A 396 -4.39 -6.36 35.57
C ARG A 396 -3.28 -7.38 35.39
N GLN A 397 -2.40 -7.19 34.41
CA GLN A 397 -1.25 -8.08 34.21
C GLN A 397 -0.35 -8.15 35.45
N LEU A 398 -0.16 -7.02 36.15
CA LEU A 398 0.61 -6.98 37.37
C LEU A 398 -0.11 -7.68 38.54
N SER A 399 -1.42 -7.47 38.69
CA SER A 399 -2.24 -8.12 39.72
C SER A 399 -2.23 -9.63 39.56
N GLU A 400 -2.42 -10.13 38.33
CA GLU A 400 -2.35 -11.56 38.00
C GLU A 400 -0.98 -12.16 38.37
N ARG A 401 0.12 -11.46 38.06
CA ARG A 401 1.48 -11.90 38.42
C ARG A 401 1.72 -11.91 39.92
N LEU A 402 1.25 -10.88 40.65
CA LEU A 402 1.35 -10.83 42.10
C LEU A 402 0.55 -11.94 42.76
N ALA A 403 -0.67 -12.20 42.28
CA ALA A 403 -1.54 -13.27 42.75
C ALA A 403 -0.92 -14.66 42.51
N ALA A 404 -0.38 -14.90 41.31
CA ALA A 404 0.30 -16.15 40.97
C ALA A 404 1.53 -16.44 41.86
N CYS A 405 2.12 -15.41 42.46
CA CYS A 405 3.28 -15.53 43.34
C CYS A 405 2.97 -15.34 44.84
N SER A 406 1.70 -15.20 45.22
CA SER A 406 1.30 -14.86 46.60
C SER A 406 2.03 -13.63 47.16
N PHE A 407 2.32 -12.64 46.32
CA PHE A 407 3.00 -11.42 46.70
C PHE A 407 2.05 -10.25 46.83
N ARG A 408 2.38 -9.33 47.74
CA ARG A 408 1.78 -7.99 47.79
C ARG A 408 2.80 -6.97 47.34
N ALA A 409 2.36 -5.99 46.54
CA ALA A 409 3.19 -4.82 46.36
C ALA A 409 3.40 -4.16 47.73
N SER A 410 4.58 -3.61 47.96
CA SER A 410 4.87 -2.63 49.01
C SER A 410 5.03 -1.23 48.42
N HIS A 411 5.44 -1.19 47.14
CA HIS A 411 5.58 0.02 46.32
C HIS A 411 5.13 -0.31 44.90
N LEU A 412 4.45 0.65 44.28
CA LEU A 412 4.12 0.64 42.87
C LEU A 412 4.92 1.75 42.17
N THR A 413 5.47 1.45 41.00
CA THR A 413 6.23 2.38 40.15
C THR A 413 5.60 2.40 38.77
N LEU A 414 5.13 3.57 38.35
CA LEU A 414 4.72 3.86 36.99
C LEU A 414 5.94 4.27 36.17
N LYS A 415 6.13 3.62 35.02
CA LYS A 415 7.17 3.94 34.03
C LYS A 415 6.47 4.36 32.73
N LEU A 416 6.84 5.53 32.22
CA LEU A 416 6.35 6.08 30.96
C LEU A 416 7.53 6.24 30.00
N LYS A 417 7.32 5.83 28.74
CA LYS A 417 8.18 6.23 27.62
C LYS A 417 7.54 7.44 26.94
N ILE A 418 8.22 8.57 26.93
CA ILE A 418 7.70 9.82 26.37
C ILE A 418 8.59 10.26 25.21
N ALA A 419 8.02 10.52 24.04
CA ALA A 419 8.77 10.97 22.87
C ALA A 419 9.45 12.33 23.14
N ILE A 420 10.75 12.46 22.85
CA ILE A 420 11.50 13.72 23.04
C ILE A 420 11.03 14.76 21.98
N PRO A 421 10.71 16.01 22.37
CA PRO A 421 10.26 17.03 21.43
C PRO A 421 11.35 17.35 20.39
N GLY A 422 10.95 17.47 19.12
CA GLY A 422 11.87 17.82 18.03
C GLY A 422 12.72 16.66 17.50
N TRP A 423 12.63 15.46 18.08
CA TRP A 423 13.36 14.31 17.55
C TRP A 423 12.63 13.64 16.39
N VAL A 424 13.39 13.33 15.34
CA VAL A 424 12.88 12.74 14.10
C VAL A 424 13.10 11.22 14.16
N GLU A 425 12.01 10.46 14.17
CA GLU A 425 12.06 8.99 14.19
C GLU A 425 12.84 8.44 12.99
N PRO A 426 13.82 7.53 13.19
CA PRO A 426 14.58 6.93 12.09
C PRO A 426 13.64 6.10 11.21
N PHE A 427 13.94 6.05 9.92
CA PHE A 427 13.13 5.45 8.84
C PHE A 427 12.79 3.95 9.01
N LYS A 428 13.23 3.29 10.10
CA LYS A 428 13.00 1.87 10.37
C LYS A 428 11.61 1.65 10.98
N LYS A 429 10.80 0.82 10.33
CA LYS A 429 9.50 0.35 10.83
C LYS A 429 9.65 -0.26 12.24
N GLY A 430 8.95 0.31 13.22
CA GLY A 430 8.74 -0.28 14.55
C GLY A 430 9.59 0.28 15.70
N GLY A 431 10.48 1.25 15.46
CA GLY A 431 11.19 1.92 16.56
C GLY A 431 10.45 3.19 16.98
N HIS A 432 9.99 3.29 18.23
CA HIS A 432 9.25 4.43 18.83
C HIS A 432 10.03 5.76 18.94
N GLY A 433 11.15 5.86 18.23
CA GLY A 433 12.17 6.90 18.34
C GLY A 433 12.81 7.10 19.71
N GLN A 434 13.65 8.14 19.87
CA GLN A 434 14.19 8.54 21.16
C GLN A 434 13.05 8.97 22.06
N CYS A 435 12.91 8.24 23.15
CA CYS A 435 12.02 8.55 24.24
C CYS A 435 12.87 8.87 25.46
N GLU A 436 12.36 9.77 26.30
CA GLU A 436 12.77 9.86 27.69
C GLU A 436 11.96 8.85 28.51
N ASP A 437 12.64 8.17 29.43
CA ASP A 437 11.99 7.32 30.43
C ASP A 437 11.66 8.16 31.65
N VAL A 438 10.38 8.27 31.96
CA VAL A 438 9.89 9.00 33.14
C VAL A 438 9.26 8.01 34.10
N SER A 439 9.65 8.05 35.37
CA SER A 439 9.08 7.15 36.37
C SER A 439 8.75 7.82 37.68
N ARG A 440 7.66 7.39 38.32
CA ARG A 440 7.27 7.78 39.69
C ARG A 440 6.79 6.57 40.47
N SER A 441 7.02 6.60 41.78
CA SER A 441 6.66 5.50 42.68
C SER A 441 5.82 6.00 43.84
N THR A 442 4.91 5.17 44.33
CA THR A 442 4.12 5.40 45.55
C THR A 442 4.11 4.13 46.41
N PRO A 443 4.15 4.23 47.75
CA PRO A 443 3.88 3.10 48.62
C PRO A 443 2.48 2.54 48.36
N LEU A 444 2.36 1.22 48.26
CA LEU A 444 1.09 0.54 48.04
C LEU A 444 1.18 -0.85 48.65
N ALA A 445 0.30 -1.18 49.61
CA ALA A 445 0.24 -2.48 50.27
C ALA A 445 -0.90 -3.36 49.71
N SER A 446 -0.93 -3.56 48.40
CA SER A 446 -2.02 -4.30 47.72
C SER A 446 -1.50 -5.20 46.60
N SER A 447 -2.25 -6.27 46.33
CA SER A 447 -2.14 -7.13 45.14
C SER A 447 -3.40 -7.08 44.28
N GLU A 448 -4.43 -6.36 44.73
CA GLU A 448 -5.73 -6.31 44.09
C GLU A 448 -5.74 -5.31 42.94
N LEU A 449 -6.37 -5.71 41.83
CA LEU A 449 -6.49 -4.90 40.61
C LEU A 449 -6.99 -3.47 40.89
N ALA A 450 -8.04 -3.33 41.70
CA ALA A 450 -8.62 -2.02 42.02
C ALA A 450 -7.63 -1.11 42.75
N GLY A 451 -6.83 -1.67 43.66
CA GLY A 451 -5.80 -0.91 44.38
C GLY A 451 -4.62 -0.52 43.50
N LEU A 452 -4.19 -1.42 42.61
CA LEU A 452 -3.12 -1.17 41.65
C LEU A 452 -3.50 -0.11 40.61
N THR A 453 -4.72 -0.19 40.08
CA THR A 453 -5.23 0.74 39.07
C THR A 453 -5.33 2.15 39.65
N ARG A 454 -5.94 2.31 40.82
CA ARG A 454 -6.05 3.61 41.49
C ARG A 454 -4.69 4.25 41.75
N ALA A 455 -3.74 3.48 42.27
CA ALA A 455 -2.39 3.98 42.52
C ALA A 455 -1.64 4.32 41.22
N ALA A 456 -1.90 3.58 40.13
CA ALA A 456 -1.33 3.88 38.82
C ALA A 456 -1.91 5.16 38.20
N GLU A 457 -3.21 5.39 38.35
CA GLU A 457 -3.89 6.63 37.94
C GLU A 457 -3.36 7.84 38.71
N GLU A 458 -3.24 7.74 40.05
CA GLU A 458 -2.65 8.80 40.87
C GLU A 458 -1.22 9.14 40.44
N LEU A 459 -0.39 8.13 40.15
CA LEU A 459 0.96 8.33 39.64
C LEU A 459 0.98 8.98 38.25
N PHE A 460 0.04 8.63 37.39
CA PHE A 460 -0.11 9.20 36.06
C PHE A 460 -0.50 10.68 36.13
N ASP A 461 -1.47 11.01 36.98
CA ASP A 461 -1.93 12.36 37.25
C ASP A 461 -0.84 13.24 37.88
N LEU A 462 0.05 12.66 38.68
CA LEU A 462 1.22 13.36 39.22
C LEU A 462 2.26 13.67 38.15
N LEU A 463 2.43 12.77 37.17
CA LEU A 463 3.38 12.96 36.07
C LEU A 463 2.91 13.96 35.03
N LYS A 464 1.60 14.15 34.88
CA LYS A 464 0.98 15.04 33.88
C LYS A 464 1.66 14.97 32.51
N PRO A 465 1.92 13.76 31.96
CA PRO A 465 2.60 13.65 30.70
C PRO A 465 1.74 14.28 29.60
N ASP A 466 2.38 14.89 28.60
CA ASP A 466 1.68 15.26 27.37
C ASP A 466 1.16 13.95 26.74
N PRO A 467 -0.16 13.76 26.70
CA PRO A 467 -0.70 12.47 26.33
C PRO A 467 -0.41 12.09 24.87
N VAL A 468 -0.15 13.08 24.00
CA VAL A 468 0.23 12.84 22.59
C VAL A 468 1.67 12.34 22.47
N ARG A 469 2.48 12.52 23.53
CA ARG A 469 3.89 12.13 23.57
C ARG A 469 4.13 10.80 24.26
N VAL A 470 3.16 10.22 24.97
CA VAL A 470 3.31 8.89 25.58
C VAL A 470 3.43 7.84 24.47
N ARG A 471 4.42 6.97 24.58
CA ARG A 471 4.75 5.88 23.64
C ARG A 471 4.73 4.50 24.29
N GLY A 472 4.80 4.46 25.62
CA GLY A 472 4.70 3.22 26.38
C GLY A 472 4.39 3.50 27.84
N ILE A 473 3.66 2.57 28.46
CA ILE A 473 3.25 2.60 29.86
C ILE A 473 3.63 1.25 30.47
N GLY A 474 4.19 1.25 31.67
CA GLY A 474 4.52 0.04 32.40
C GLY A 474 4.43 0.23 33.90
N LEU A 475 4.10 -0.85 34.62
CA LEU A 475 4.12 -0.90 36.08
C LEU A 475 5.22 -1.84 36.58
N SER A 476 5.85 -1.44 37.68
CA SER A 476 6.85 -2.23 38.40
C SER A 476 6.56 -2.15 39.89
N THR A 477 6.83 -3.21 40.64
CA THR A 477 6.59 -3.24 42.10
C THR A 477 7.81 -3.72 42.86
N ARG A 478 7.87 -3.37 44.15
CA ARG A 478 8.70 -4.07 45.13
C ARG A 478 7.79 -4.95 45.98
N GLY A 479 8.01 -6.26 45.95
CA GLY A 479 7.21 -7.23 46.72
C GLY A 479 7.59 -7.25 48.20
N ALA A 480 6.59 -7.37 49.07
CA ALA A 480 6.77 -7.87 50.44
C ALA A 480 6.16 -9.28 50.50
N ASN A 481 6.90 -10.24 51.06
CA ASN A 481 6.35 -11.56 51.32
C ASN A 481 5.22 -11.43 52.35
N SER A 482 4.04 -11.97 52.04
CA SER A 482 2.89 -11.98 52.94
C SER A 482 3.11 -12.82 54.21
N ASP A 483 4.19 -13.62 54.27
CA ASP A 483 4.36 -14.67 55.29
C ASP A 483 5.44 -14.36 56.35
N ALA A 484 5.82 -13.09 56.53
CA ALA A 484 6.75 -12.70 57.60
C ALA A 484 6.00 -12.32 58.90
N SER A 485 5.12 -13.20 59.39
CA SER A 485 4.65 -13.15 60.78
C SER A 485 4.20 -14.53 61.25
N THR A 486 5.15 -15.38 61.64
CA THR A 486 5.19 -16.04 62.96
C THR A 486 6.36 -17.04 63.06
N ARG A 487 7.14 -16.92 64.15
CA ARG A 487 8.06 -17.90 64.77
C ARG A 487 9.43 -18.21 64.12
N SER A 488 10.48 -17.74 64.79
CA SER A 488 11.73 -18.50 64.99
C SER A 488 11.61 -19.37 66.26
N PRO A 489 12.47 -20.37 66.56
CA PRO A 489 13.53 -21.02 65.76
C PRO A 489 13.45 -22.57 65.78
N LYS A 490 14.08 -23.27 64.81
CA LYS A 490 14.94 -24.47 65.02
C LYS A 490 15.45 -25.07 63.71
N LYS A 491 16.73 -25.48 63.75
CA LYS A 491 17.45 -26.29 62.77
C LYS A 491 16.63 -27.49 62.25
N ALA A 492 16.53 -27.63 60.92
CA ALA A 492 16.64 -28.91 60.21
C ALA A 492 16.84 -28.68 58.70
N SER A 493 17.73 -29.49 58.15
CA SER A 493 18.08 -29.75 56.75
C SER A 493 16.98 -29.66 55.69
N GLY A 494 17.37 -29.26 54.47
CA GLY A 494 16.67 -29.67 53.24
C GLY A 494 16.70 -28.62 52.13
N ALA A 495 17.60 -28.79 51.18
CA ALA A 495 17.77 -27.92 50.02
C ALA A 495 16.54 -27.90 49.09
N ALA A 496 15.95 -26.72 48.88
CA ALA A 496 15.13 -26.40 47.70
C ALA A 496 14.89 -24.87 47.61
N SER A 497 15.90 -24.10 47.22
CA SER A 497 15.71 -22.68 46.84
C SER A 497 16.80 -22.19 45.88
N SER A 498 16.80 -22.69 44.65
CA SER A 498 17.70 -22.19 43.60
C SER A 498 17.03 -21.87 42.26
N GLY A 499 15.69 -21.98 42.16
CA GLY A 499 14.94 -21.61 40.94
C GLY A 499 14.68 -20.10 40.80
N LEU A 500 14.21 -19.46 41.87
CA LEU A 500 13.69 -18.08 41.82
C LEU A 500 14.79 -17.01 41.64
N ALA A 501 15.90 -17.14 42.38
CA ALA A 501 17.04 -16.23 42.27
C ALA A 501 17.81 -16.38 40.94
N ARG A 502 17.57 -17.47 40.20
CA ARG A 502 18.11 -17.71 38.86
C ARG A 502 17.20 -17.13 37.76
N TRP A 503 15.89 -17.12 37.98
CA TRP A 503 14.93 -16.55 37.02
C TRP A 503 14.94 -15.01 37.05
N LEU A 504 14.99 -14.40 38.24
CA LEU A 504 15.05 -12.94 38.41
C LEU A 504 16.38 -12.31 37.92
N ARG A 505 17.49 -13.04 38.00
CA ARG A 505 18.80 -12.57 37.49
C ARG A 505 18.96 -12.64 35.97
N LYS A 506 18.04 -13.30 35.25
CA LYS A 506 18.11 -13.40 33.78
C LYS A 506 17.40 -12.25 33.07
N ALA A 507 16.68 -11.41 33.80
CA ALA A 507 15.98 -10.22 33.28
C ALA A 507 16.79 -8.91 33.43
N ASP A 508 17.81 -8.90 34.30
CA ASP A 508 18.70 -7.75 34.51
C ASP A 508 20.16 -8.23 34.52
N ALA A 509 20.89 -8.02 33.42
CA ALA A 509 22.35 -8.13 33.40
C ALA A 509 22.95 -6.86 32.78
N PRO A 510 23.62 -6.01 33.57
CA PRO A 510 24.61 -5.08 33.05
C PRO A 510 25.97 -5.78 32.86
N VAL A 511 26.68 -5.33 31.83
CA VAL A 511 28.11 -5.55 31.61
C VAL A 511 28.88 -4.88 32.75
N GLU A 512 29.78 -5.60 33.42
CA GLU A 512 30.89 -4.93 34.09
C GLU A 512 32.16 -5.80 34.16
N GLN A 513 33.27 -5.09 33.96
CA GLN A 513 34.66 -5.54 33.88
C GLN A 513 35.20 -6.00 35.24
N ALA A 514 36.14 -6.95 35.21
CA ALA A 514 37.23 -7.00 36.18
C ALA A 514 38.53 -7.54 35.53
N THR A 515 39.53 -6.66 35.54
CA THR A 515 40.99 -6.80 35.36
C THR A 515 41.61 -7.96 36.16
N ALA A 516 42.81 -8.52 35.96
CA ALA A 516 43.93 -8.48 35.02
C ALA A 516 44.78 -9.74 35.40
N ALA A 517 45.41 -10.48 34.48
CA ALA A 517 46.85 -10.33 34.21
C ALA A 517 47.30 -11.21 33.01
N ALA A 518 47.99 -10.53 32.09
CA ALA A 518 49.13 -10.94 31.26
C ALA A 518 49.20 -12.36 30.68
N VAL A 519 48.97 -12.47 29.36
CA VAL A 519 49.93 -13.00 28.37
C VAL A 519 49.70 -12.25 27.05
N GLN A 520 50.79 -11.86 26.41
CA GLN A 520 50.87 -11.15 25.13
C GLN A 520 50.19 -11.93 24.00
N ASP A 521 49.27 -11.29 23.27
CA ASP A 521 49.28 -11.38 21.82
C ASP A 521 48.55 -10.17 21.22
N GLN A 522 49.24 -9.45 20.33
CA GLN A 522 48.65 -8.36 19.56
C GLN A 522 47.84 -8.97 18.42
N VAL A 523 46.52 -8.78 18.44
CA VAL A 523 45.71 -8.85 17.22
C VAL A 523 44.85 -7.60 17.17
N GLU A 524 45.28 -6.71 16.30
CA GLU A 524 44.57 -5.57 15.76
C GLU A 524 43.21 -6.04 15.20
N VAL A 525 42.11 -5.76 15.91
CA VAL A 525 40.76 -5.94 15.37
C VAL A 525 40.45 -4.71 14.54
N VAL A 526 40.72 -4.86 13.26
CA VAL A 526 40.24 -4.04 12.15
C VAL A 526 38.76 -3.75 12.31
N ASP A 527 38.41 -2.47 12.33
CA ASP A 527 37.08 -1.98 11.99
C ASP A 527 36.67 -2.56 10.63
N LEU A 528 35.86 -3.62 10.64
CA LEU A 528 35.13 -4.06 9.45
C LEU A 528 33.91 -3.15 9.28
N GLU A 529 34.19 -1.89 8.99
CA GLU A 529 33.35 -1.16 8.06
C GLU A 529 33.25 -2.02 6.79
N CYS A 530 32.01 -2.32 6.38
CA CYS A 530 31.73 -2.83 5.05
C CYS A 530 31.99 -1.70 4.02
N SER A 531 33.25 -1.32 3.90
CA SER A 531 33.80 -0.50 2.84
C SER A 531 34.35 -1.46 1.79
N GLN A 532 33.47 -1.87 0.88
CA GLN A 532 33.74 -2.25 -0.52
C GLN A 532 32.51 -2.96 -1.12
N GLU A 533 31.35 -2.29 -1.13
CA GLU A 533 30.51 -2.44 -2.32
C GLU A 533 31.25 -1.70 -3.43
N GLY A 534 32.06 -2.43 -4.20
CA GLY A 534 32.59 -1.92 -5.46
C GLY A 534 31.40 -1.37 -6.23
N GLN A 535 31.38 -0.04 -6.45
CA GLN A 535 30.31 0.67 -7.14
C GLN A 535 30.06 -0.03 -8.46
N LYS A 536 29.07 -0.93 -8.50
CA LYS A 536 28.73 -1.64 -9.72
C LYS A 536 28.23 -0.60 -10.70
N SER A 537 29.06 -0.29 -11.68
CA SER A 537 28.69 0.55 -12.80
C SER A 537 27.65 -0.22 -13.62
N VAL A 538 26.48 0.35 -13.80
CA VAL A 538 25.41 -0.22 -14.63
C VAL A 538 25.35 0.62 -15.91
N ALA A 539 25.31 -0.05 -17.06
CA ALA A 539 25.18 0.65 -18.34
C ALA A 539 23.76 1.22 -18.47
N CYS A 540 23.65 2.50 -18.80
CA CYS A 540 22.40 3.12 -19.22
C CYS A 540 21.85 2.34 -20.42
N PRO A 541 20.62 1.81 -20.37
CA PRO A 541 20.06 1.04 -21.47
C PRO A 541 19.78 1.87 -22.73
N VAL A 542 19.73 3.21 -22.62
CA VAL A 542 19.43 4.11 -23.74
C VAL A 542 20.69 4.46 -24.54
N CYS A 543 21.79 4.78 -23.87
CA CYS A 543 23.02 5.26 -24.52
C CYS A 543 24.28 4.44 -24.18
N ALA A 544 24.13 3.33 -23.45
CA ALA A 544 25.20 2.45 -22.97
C ALA A 544 26.23 3.11 -22.01
N LYS A 545 26.01 4.36 -21.56
CA LYS A 545 26.90 5.03 -20.60
C LYS A 545 26.92 4.28 -19.26
N LEU A 546 28.11 3.84 -18.82
CA LEU A 546 28.29 3.23 -17.50
C LEU A 546 28.17 4.29 -16.40
N LEU A 547 27.29 4.05 -15.44
CA LEU A 547 26.98 4.97 -14.34
C LEU A 547 26.91 4.22 -13.01
N PRO A 548 27.19 4.87 -11.87
CA PRO A 548 26.87 4.31 -10.57
C PRO A 548 25.40 3.88 -10.50
N ALA A 549 25.10 2.74 -9.87
CA ALA A 549 23.73 2.18 -9.85
C ALA A 549 22.65 3.18 -9.38
N GLY A 550 22.98 4.09 -8.46
CA GLY A 550 22.06 5.15 -8.00
C GLY A 550 21.84 6.32 -8.97
N GLU A 551 22.64 6.45 -10.02
CA GLU A 551 22.55 7.54 -11.00
C GLU A 551 21.90 7.11 -12.33
N VAL A 552 21.80 5.81 -12.57
CA VAL A 552 21.31 5.24 -13.85
C VAL A 552 19.90 5.71 -14.14
N GLU A 553 19.02 5.75 -13.15
CA GLU A 553 17.63 6.17 -13.35
C GLU A 553 17.51 7.65 -13.69
N ALA A 554 18.18 8.53 -12.93
CA ALA A 554 18.20 9.96 -13.22
C ALA A 554 18.74 10.23 -14.63
N HIS A 555 19.79 9.51 -15.04
CA HIS A 555 20.33 9.62 -16.38
C HIS A 555 19.40 9.05 -17.45
N VAL A 556 18.78 7.88 -17.24
CA VAL A 556 17.76 7.33 -18.15
C VAL A 556 16.65 8.35 -18.36
N ASN A 557 16.13 8.95 -17.28
CA ASN A 557 15.10 9.98 -17.35
C ASN A 557 15.57 11.22 -18.12
N SER A 558 16.83 11.64 -17.98
CA SER A 558 17.36 12.82 -18.71
C SER A 558 17.31 12.68 -20.23
N HIS A 559 17.41 11.47 -20.80
CA HIS A 559 17.25 11.25 -22.25
C HIS A 559 15.85 11.63 -22.78
N PHE A 560 14.88 11.75 -21.87
CA PHE A 560 13.48 11.98 -22.21
C PHE A 560 12.95 13.33 -21.72
N ASP A 561 13.71 14.05 -20.91
CA ASP A 561 13.34 15.37 -20.37
C ASP A 561 13.75 16.52 -21.31
N ASP A 562 14.63 16.28 -22.29
CA ASP A 562 14.93 17.23 -23.36
C ASP A 562 13.76 17.30 -24.36
N ALA A 563 12.80 18.17 -24.10
CA ALA A 563 11.98 18.72 -25.17
C ALA A 563 12.93 19.32 -26.22
N PRO A 564 12.69 19.15 -27.54
CA PRO A 564 13.51 19.82 -28.53
C PRO A 564 13.44 21.31 -28.24
N ALA A 565 14.57 21.88 -27.81
CA ALA A 565 14.69 23.32 -27.59
C ALA A 565 14.15 24.00 -28.85
N GLN A 566 13.08 24.79 -28.71
CA GLN A 566 12.70 25.66 -29.81
C GLN A 566 13.95 26.45 -30.18
N PRO A 567 14.32 26.50 -31.48
CA PRO A 567 15.46 27.29 -31.90
C PRO A 567 15.25 28.71 -31.37
N PRO A 568 16.28 29.33 -30.76
CA PRO A 568 16.14 30.65 -30.18
C PRO A 568 15.59 31.59 -31.26
N PRO A 569 14.62 32.46 -30.94
CA PRO A 569 14.10 33.40 -31.92
C PRO A 569 15.26 34.19 -32.50
N ALA A 570 15.34 34.23 -33.84
CA ALA A 570 16.41 34.90 -34.56
C ALA A 570 16.58 36.31 -33.99
N LYS A 571 17.78 36.59 -33.45
CA LYS A 571 18.15 37.92 -32.97
C LYS A 571 18.03 38.89 -34.14
N ARG A 572 16.95 39.70 -34.17
CA ARG A 572 16.90 40.91 -35.01
C ARG A 572 18.03 41.82 -34.54
N ALA A 573 19.07 41.93 -35.37
CA ALA A 573 20.14 42.88 -35.18
C ALA A 573 19.55 44.30 -35.15
N ARG A 574 19.80 45.01 -34.05
CA ARG A 574 19.66 46.47 -33.95
C ARG A 574 21.06 47.06 -33.82
N GLY A 575 21.30 48.14 -34.56
CA GLY A 575 22.50 49.00 -34.50
C GLY A 575 23.14 49.13 -35.90
N ALA A 576 23.42 50.31 -36.44
CA ALA A 576 23.48 51.64 -35.84
C ALA A 576 23.38 52.75 -36.90
N ASP A 577 23.00 53.95 -36.41
CA ASP A 577 23.16 55.31 -36.96
C ASP A 577 24.44 55.53 -37.82
N ARG A 578 24.55 56.48 -38.78
CA ARG A 578 24.22 57.92 -38.73
C ARG A 578 24.51 58.66 -40.09
N VAL A 579 23.76 59.74 -40.34
CA VAL A 579 24.02 60.98 -41.16
C VAL A 579 24.01 60.95 -42.71
N CYS A 580 23.02 61.61 -43.35
CA CYS A 580 23.16 62.86 -44.14
C CYS A 580 21.79 63.38 -44.63
N GLU A 581 21.74 64.69 -44.86
CA GLU A 581 20.59 65.59 -44.98
C GLU A 581 19.76 65.51 -46.29
N VAL A 582 18.66 66.29 -46.25
CA VAL A 582 17.95 66.98 -47.35
C VAL A 582 16.62 66.38 -47.82
N GLY A 583 15.52 67.02 -47.38
CA GLY A 583 14.51 67.56 -48.30
C GLY A 583 13.18 66.80 -48.48
N GLY A 584 12.08 67.48 -48.14
CA GLY A 584 10.83 67.42 -48.91
C GLY A 584 9.65 66.66 -48.29
N ALA A 585 8.57 67.41 -48.04
CA ALA A 585 7.14 67.13 -48.28
C ALA A 585 6.72 65.66 -48.54
N SER A 586 5.62 65.10 -48.05
CA SER A 586 4.27 65.61 -47.75
C SER A 586 3.43 64.45 -47.19
N ASP A 587 2.46 64.80 -46.35
CA ASP A 587 1.09 64.27 -46.27
C ASP A 587 0.74 62.80 -45.98
N SER A 588 -0.31 62.71 -45.15
CA SER A 588 -1.37 61.69 -45.06
C SER A 588 -1.03 60.39 -44.32
N GLU A 589 -1.61 60.17 -43.12
CA GLU A 589 -2.90 59.46 -42.89
C GLU A 589 -2.80 57.96 -43.20
N CYS A 590 -3.46 57.01 -42.55
CA CYS A 590 -4.19 56.86 -41.30
C CYS A 590 -4.47 55.33 -41.24
N GLU A 591 -4.83 54.83 -40.06
CA GLU A 591 -5.76 53.70 -39.87
C GLU A 591 -5.38 52.23 -40.21
N LEU A 592 -5.24 51.46 -39.12
CA LEU A 592 -6.17 50.41 -38.64
C LEU A 592 -6.44 49.12 -39.46
N ILE A 593 -6.35 48.02 -38.68
CA ILE A 593 -7.10 46.75 -38.73
C ILE A 593 -6.61 45.67 -39.69
N SER A 594 -5.94 44.66 -39.11
CA SER A 594 -6.47 43.29 -38.92
C SER A 594 -5.67 42.58 -37.83
#